data_AF-A0A1D7VHC6-F1
#
_entry.id   AF-A0A1D7VHC6-F1
#
_cell.length_a   1.000
_cell.length_b   1.000
_cell.length_c   1.000
_cell.angle_alpha   90.00
_cell.angle_beta   90.00
_cell.angle_gamma   90.00
#
_symmetry.space_group_name_H-M   'P 1'
#
loop_
_entity.id
_entity.type
_entity.pdbx_description
1 polymer ?
#
loop_
_entity_poly.entity_id
_entity_poly.type
_entity_poly.pdbx_seq_one_letter_code
_entity_poly.pdbx_strand_id
1 'polypeptide(L)'
;MGASGWKYVTPFSIEDYGTLRPLAPQRPALHFGTDRPTPGQFEEALGRDRAAVGLPPGRAERLFDECGMRWTGRYVALYTGDAPTHLGVFGFSGD
;
A
#
# COMPACT_ATOMS: atom_id res chain seq x y z
N MET A 1 12.04 -16.03 39.65
CA MET A 1 11.82 -14.68 39.07
C MET A 1 11.46 -14.86 37.61
N GLY A 2 10.24 -14.46 37.24
CA GLY A 2 9.55 -14.92 36.04
C GLY A 2 10.08 -14.34 34.73
N ALA A 3 10.24 -15.22 33.75
CA ALA A 3 10.38 -14.86 32.35
C ALA A 3 9.08 -14.21 31.87
N SER A 4 9.13 -12.90 31.63
CA SER A 4 8.05 -12.13 31.03
C SER A 4 8.34 -11.99 29.54
N GLY A 5 8.07 -13.07 28.79
CA GLY A 5 8.30 -13.17 27.34
C GLY A 5 7.21 -12.46 26.54
N TRP A 6 7.10 -11.13 26.67
CA TRP A 6 6.29 -10.34 25.75
C TRP A 6 7.07 -10.19 24.46
N LYS A 7 6.72 -10.99 23.45
CA LYS A 7 7.10 -10.67 22.08
C LYS A 7 6.33 -9.42 21.71
N TYR A 8 7.01 -8.28 21.64
CA TYR A 8 6.48 -7.13 20.90
C TYR A 8 6.21 -7.62 19.48
N VAL A 9 4.94 -7.85 19.14
CA VAL A 9 4.55 -8.02 17.76
C VAL A 9 4.64 -6.61 17.19
N THR A 10 5.80 -6.24 16.67
CA THR A 10 5.87 -5.10 15.78
C THR A 10 4.96 -5.46 14.60
N PRO A 11 3.93 -4.66 14.29
CA PRO A 11 3.04 -4.94 13.15
C PRO A 11 3.78 -4.93 11.80
N PHE A 12 5.08 -4.63 11.83
CA PHE A 12 5.98 -4.54 10.69
C PHE A 12 7.23 -5.40 10.95
N SER A 13 7.74 -6.04 9.90
CA SER A 13 9.01 -6.76 9.92
C SER A 13 10.15 -5.81 9.59
N ILE A 14 11.26 -5.88 10.33
CA ILE A 14 12.49 -5.16 9.99
C ILE A 14 13.03 -5.56 8.61
N GLU A 15 12.71 -6.78 8.15
CA GLU A 15 13.08 -7.28 6.83
C GLU A 15 12.38 -6.55 5.68
N ASP A 16 11.31 -5.80 5.96
CA ASP A 16 10.62 -5.00 4.96
C ASP A 16 11.26 -3.62 4.77
N TYR A 17 12.15 -3.21 5.68
CA TYR A 17 12.86 -1.94 5.59
C TYR A 17 13.68 -1.85 4.30
N GLY A 18 13.48 -0.76 3.54
CA GLY A 18 14.18 -0.53 2.28
C GLY A 18 13.71 -1.44 1.13
N THR A 19 12.55 -2.10 1.27
CA THR A 19 12.02 -3.00 0.24
C THR A 19 10.72 -2.51 -0.39
N LEU A 20 10.50 -2.94 -1.63
CA LEU A 20 9.18 -2.93 -2.26
C LEU A 20 8.58 -4.33 -2.20
N ARG A 21 7.36 -4.44 -1.70
CA ARG A 21 6.63 -5.71 -1.63
C ARG A 21 5.41 -5.68 -2.54
N PRO A 22 4.96 -6.82 -3.10
CA PRO A 22 3.69 -6.83 -3.81
C PRO A 22 2.56 -6.42 -2.86
N LEU A 23 1.61 -5.67 -3.40
CA LEU A 23 0.31 -5.48 -2.77
C LEU A 23 -0.40 -6.84 -2.70
N ALA A 24 -1.07 -7.12 -1.57
CA ALA A 24 -1.73 -8.41 -1.40
C ALA A 24 -2.81 -8.62 -2.48
N PRO A 25 -2.96 -9.84 -3.04
CA PRO A 25 -3.78 -10.08 -4.24
C PRO A 25 -5.25 -9.63 -4.17
N GLN A 26 -5.83 -9.57 -2.96
CA GLN A 26 -7.23 -9.16 -2.74
C GLN A 26 -7.42 -7.64 -2.69
N ARG A 27 -6.35 -6.88 -2.47
CA ARG A 27 -6.41 -5.44 -2.20
C ARG A 27 -6.64 -4.60 -3.45
N PRO A 28 -6.19 -4.98 -4.67
CA PRO A 28 -6.58 -4.29 -5.88
C PRO A 28 -8.10 -4.17 -6.07
N ALA A 29 -8.85 -5.28 -5.91
CA ALA A 29 -10.32 -5.22 -5.96
C ALA A 29 -10.91 -4.25 -4.94
N LEU A 30 -10.35 -4.17 -3.74
CA LEU A 30 -10.82 -3.26 -2.69
C LEU A 30 -10.58 -1.78 -3.07
N HIS A 31 -9.37 -1.44 -3.55
CA HIS A 31 -8.98 -0.05 -3.80
C HIS A 31 -9.43 0.49 -5.16
N PHE A 32 -9.52 -0.38 -6.17
CA PHE A 32 -9.79 0.00 -7.55
C PHE A 32 -11.13 -0.54 -8.07
N GLY A 33 -11.81 -1.41 -7.31
CA GLY A 33 -13.01 -2.11 -7.76
C GLY A 33 -12.73 -3.24 -8.77
N THR A 34 -11.45 -3.56 -9.00
CA THR A 34 -11.00 -4.56 -9.98
C THR A 34 -9.63 -5.13 -9.61
N ASP A 35 -9.37 -6.38 -9.98
CA ASP A 35 -8.04 -7.00 -9.85
C ASP A 35 -7.07 -6.59 -10.97
N ARG A 36 -7.57 -5.88 -11.99
CA ARG A 36 -6.80 -5.40 -13.15
C ARG A 36 -6.87 -3.88 -13.26
N PRO A 37 -6.34 -3.13 -12.28
CA PRO A 37 -6.37 -1.69 -12.33
C PRO A 37 -5.57 -1.15 -13.51
N THR A 38 -6.06 -0.08 -14.10
CA THR A 38 -5.35 0.65 -15.17
C THR A 38 -4.41 1.71 -14.60
N PRO A 39 -3.44 2.22 -15.38
CA PRO A 39 -2.62 3.36 -14.96
C PRO A 39 -3.43 4.59 -14.53
N GLY A 40 -4.50 4.93 -15.27
CA GLY A 40 -5.35 6.06 -14.92
C GLY A 40 -6.09 5.88 -13.58
N GLN A 41 -6.59 4.67 -13.29
CA GLN A 41 -7.19 4.37 -11.99
C GLN A 41 -6.19 4.45 -10.84
N PHE A 42 -4.95 4.04 -11.09
CA PHE A 42 -3.87 4.13 -10.12
C PHE A 42 -3.50 5.60 -9.82
N GLU A 43 -3.36 6.42 -10.85
CA GLU A 43 -3.12 7.87 -10.70
C GLU A 43 -4.26 8.58 -9.96
N GLU A 44 -5.50 8.23 -10.27
CA GLU A 44 -6.68 8.77 -9.59
C GLU A 44 -6.68 8.39 -8.10
N ALA A 45 -6.38 7.13 -7.77
CA ALA A 45 -6.28 6.67 -6.39
C ALA A 45 -5.19 7.44 -5.62
N LEU A 46 -4.01 7.61 -6.21
CA LEU A 46 -2.93 8.41 -5.61
C LEU A 46 -3.34 9.88 -5.43
N GLY A 47 -4.07 10.44 -6.40
CA GLY A 47 -4.60 11.80 -6.31
C GLY A 47 -5.56 11.98 -5.13
N ARG A 48 -6.51 11.04 -4.95
CA ARG A 48 -7.46 11.06 -3.82
C ARG A 48 -6.74 10.95 -2.48
N ASP A 49 -5.78 10.04 -2.37
CA ASP A 49 -5.02 9.83 -1.14
C ASP A 49 -4.19 11.06 -0.76
N ARG A 50 -3.51 11.69 -1.74
CA ARG A 50 -2.75 12.92 -1.52
C ARG A 50 -3.66 14.08 -1.10
N ALA A 51 -4.84 14.20 -1.70
CA ALA A 51 -5.82 15.22 -1.33
C ALA A 51 -6.39 15.01 0.08
N ALA A 52 -6.36 13.77 0.59
CA ALA A 52 -6.83 13.43 1.93
C ALA A 52 -5.77 13.62 3.04
N VAL A 53 -4.56 14.05 2.71
CA VAL A 53 -3.51 14.32 3.71
C VAL A 53 -3.95 15.45 4.63
N GLY A 54 -3.91 15.22 5.94
CA GLY A 54 -4.32 16.18 6.96
C GLY A 54 -5.82 16.21 7.26
N LEU A 55 -6.64 15.45 6.52
CA LEU A 55 -8.05 15.24 6.87
C LEU A 55 -8.19 14.11 7.89
N PRO A 56 -9.25 14.12 8.73
CA PRO A 56 -9.59 12.96 9.55
C PRO A 56 -9.71 11.70 8.70
N PRO A 57 -9.38 10.51 9.25
CA PRO A 57 -9.57 9.25 8.53
C PRO A 57 -11.00 9.13 8.01
N GLY A 58 -11.13 8.97 6.69
CA GLY A 58 -12.40 8.68 6.06
C GLY A 58 -12.85 7.24 6.32
N ARG A 59 -14.07 6.91 5.90
CA ARG A 59 -14.61 5.54 6.00
C ARG A 59 -14.00 4.59 4.94
N ALA A 60 -13.48 5.14 3.84
CA ALA A 60 -12.85 4.35 2.78
C ALA A 60 -11.38 4.14 3.11
N GLU A 61 -10.92 2.89 3.00
CA GLU A 61 -9.50 2.55 3.09
C GLU A 61 -8.73 3.19 1.94
N ARG A 62 -7.58 3.79 2.25
CA ARG A 62 -6.72 4.45 1.27
C ARG A 62 -5.59 3.53 0.84
N LEU A 63 -5.04 3.79 -0.33
CA LEU A 63 -3.94 3.01 -0.86
C LEU A 63 -2.68 3.18 0.00
N PHE A 64 -2.41 4.38 0.52
CA PHE A 64 -1.28 4.59 1.44
C PHE A 64 -1.45 3.94 2.81
N ASP A 65 -2.67 3.58 3.23
CA ASP A 65 -2.87 2.87 4.51
C ASP A 65 -2.26 1.44 4.48
N GLU A 66 -1.91 0.93 3.29
CA GLU A 66 -1.19 -0.34 3.09
C GLU A 66 0.30 -0.28 3.48
N CYS A 67 0.84 0.92 3.60
CA CYS A 67 2.25 1.16 3.91
C CYS A 67 2.34 1.64 5.35
N GLY A 68 2.56 0.75 6.31
CA GLY A 68 2.59 1.18 7.72
C GLY A 68 3.95 1.70 8.22
N MET A 69 5.00 1.66 7.41
CA MET A 69 6.37 1.96 7.82
C MET A 69 7.09 2.88 6.81
N ARG A 70 7.83 3.88 7.30
CA ARG A 70 8.75 4.67 6.48
C ARG A 70 9.81 3.79 5.81
N TRP A 71 10.29 4.21 4.64
CA TRP A 71 11.24 3.46 3.82
C TRP A 71 10.70 2.10 3.37
N THR A 72 9.39 1.97 3.23
CA THR A 72 8.75 0.79 2.65
C THR A 72 7.78 1.22 1.56
N GLY A 73 7.55 0.32 0.61
CA GLY A 73 6.55 0.54 -0.42
C GLY A 73 5.90 -0.74 -0.88
N ARG A 74 4.78 -0.56 -1.56
CA ARG A 74 4.02 -1.60 -2.23
C ARG A 74 4.04 -1.36 -3.74
N TYR A 75 3.88 -2.44 -4.49
CA TYR A 75 3.65 -2.36 -5.92
C TYR A 75 2.45 -3.20 -6.36
N VAL A 76 1.80 -2.77 -7.45
CA VAL A 76 0.68 -3.47 -8.08
C VAL A 76 0.88 -3.50 -9.61
N ALA A 77 0.54 -4.62 -10.23
CA ALA A 77 0.54 -4.73 -11.69
C ALA A 77 -0.63 -3.95 -12.27
N LEU A 78 -0.38 -3.15 -13.31
CA LEU A 78 -1.37 -2.32 -13.96
C LEU A 78 -1.57 -2.79 -15.40
N TYR A 79 -2.80 -2.66 -15.87
CA TYR A 79 -3.24 -3.27 -17.11
C TYR A 79 -3.63 -2.23 -18.17
N THR A 80 -3.37 -2.58 -19.42
CA THR A 80 -3.94 -1.90 -20.59
C THR A 80 -4.67 -2.95 -21.41
N GLY A 81 -5.99 -2.93 -21.38
CA GLY A 81 -6.80 -4.07 -21.82
C GLY A 81 -6.52 -5.29 -20.93
N ASP A 82 -6.22 -6.44 -21.54
CA ASP A 82 -5.95 -7.69 -20.83
C ASP A 82 -4.47 -7.94 -20.51
N ALA A 83 -3.57 -7.07 -20.96
CA ALA A 83 -2.14 -7.22 -20.75
C ALA A 83 -1.64 -6.43 -19.53
N PRO A 84 -0.82 -7.03 -18.65
CA PRO A 84 -0.07 -6.27 -17.65
C PRO A 84 1.03 -5.48 -18.36
N THR A 85 1.00 -4.15 -18.22
CA THR A 85 1.88 -3.24 -18.98
C THR A 85 2.71 -2.34 -18.10
N HIS A 86 2.26 -2.03 -16.87
CA HIS A 86 2.96 -1.13 -15.97
C HIS A 86 3.03 -1.69 -14.54
N LEU A 87 3.92 -1.12 -13.75
CA LEU A 87 4.03 -1.35 -12.31
C LEU A 87 3.70 -0.05 -11.59
N GLY A 88 2.60 -0.03 -10.83
CA GLY A 88 2.26 1.08 -9.95
C GLY A 88 2.99 0.91 -8.63
N VAL A 89 3.88 1.83 -8.28
CA VAL A 89 4.66 1.79 -7.03
C VAL A 89 4.23 2.94 -6.13
N PHE A 90 4.01 2.66 -4.84
CA PHE A 90 3.62 3.64 -3.84
C PHE A 90 4.17 3.25 -2.46
N GLY A 91 4.34 4.23 -1.56
CA GLY A 91 4.94 3.99 -0.25
C GLY A 91 5.28 5.27 0.48
N PHE A 92 5.95 5.13 1.62
CA PHE A 92 6.42 6.26 2.40
C PHE A 92 7.94 6.40 2.28
N SER A 93 8.40 7.50 1.68
CA SER A 93 9.78 7.97 1.81
C SER A 93 10.04 8.43 3.24
N GLY A 94 11.32 8.57 3.62
CA GLY A 94 11.70 8.94 4.98
C GLY A 94 12.03 10.42 5.19
N ASP A 95 11.46 11.33 4.40
CA ASP A 95 11.52 12.77 4.68
C ASP A 95 10.53 13.20 5.79
#